data_AF-A0A917G1F3-F1
#
_entry.id   AF-A0A917G1F3-F1
#
_cell.length_a   1.000
_cell.length_b   1.000
_cell.length_c   1.000
_cell.angle_alpha   90.00
_cell.angle_beta   90.00
_cell.angle_gamma   90.00
#
_symmetry.space_group_name_H-M   'P 1'
#
loop_
_entity.id
_entity.type
_entity.pdbx_description
1 polymer ?
#
loop_
_entity_poly.entity_id
_entity_poly.type
_entity_poly.pdbx_seq_one_letter_code
_entity_poly.pdbx_strand_id
1 'polypeptide(L)'
;MKFRDHAKAYHFKTLNEMSEKEKAKFAEVLLHWHKEGIHPECACKEQRPYPKLHVRKSKAGNLTLANNPNSNRGERTHDFQCWFNLPAEGYKGYLKQQGILIDEEGQIACSLKKPNIPTATGSQQSVKAGGEGGHVSGSVPAAGLNALRYLFLTWLQESHVHEYRPGGPRNVQGRLFRIAMKTKINGIQLTSSNFCIAGDQFRYNFAKHRVVIFWGDKFAHPATESKTSSYLVNLPAFSIADRTLHIQNVSLLKSVYEAATLTSRAVGTGYWVLYRQEDKSGKLVDTELIFEPADPDTLIPVESSYEAEMIKYLVKNTRHFKKPLVGNVTDMFLDHRPDMVLMDTTPKTIIEVAGYQDAEYRQKLAEKREKYLERGYQYVEWDGNSSIEKLTLPPKQ
;
A
#
# COMPACT_ATOMS: atom_id res chain seq x y z
N MET A 1 -3.67 -18.23 10.44
CA MET A 1 -2.85 -19.16 9.64
C MET A 1 -3.47 -20.56 9.67
N LYS A 2 -3.67 -21.18 8.51
CA LYS A 2 -4.23 -22.54 8.40
C LYS A 2 -3.17 -23.49 7.83
N PHE A 3 -2.93 -24.60 8.52
CA PHE A 3 -1.94 -25.61 8.14
C PHE A 3 -2.54 -27.01 8.21
N ARG A 4 -1.92 -27.96 7.52
CA ARG A 4 -2.30 -29.38 7.58
C ARG A 4 -1.08 -30.30 7.61
N ASP A 5 -1.18 -31.45 8.27
CA ASP A 5 -0.19 -32.53 8.23
C ASP A 5 -0.85 -33.88 7.90
N HIS A 6 -1.09 -34.17 6.62
CA HIS A 6 -1.78 -35.38 6.14
C HIS A 6 -3.24 -35.53 6.65
N ALA A 7 -3.47 -35.72 7.95
CA ALA A 7 -4.76 -36.02 8.55
C ALA A 7 -5.37 -34.86 9.37
N LYS A 8 -4.55 -33.97 9.95
CA LYS A 8 -5.05 -32.95 10.88
C LYS A 8 -4.93 -31.54 10.30
N ALA A 9 -5.94 -30.73 10.57
CA ALA A 9 -5.94 -29.30 10.27
C ALA A 9 -5.62 -28.52 11.54
N TYR A 10 -4.76 -27.52 11.40
CA TYR A 10 -4.38 -26.61 12.47
C TYR A 10 -4.75 -25.19 12.07
N HIS A 11 -5.47 -24.53 12.96
CA HIS A 11 -5.82 -23.12 12.83
C HIS A 11 -5.16 -22.36 13.98
N PHE A 12 -4.23 -21.48 13.62
CA PHE A 12 -3.60 -20.57 14.56
C PHE A 12 -3.92 -19.13 14.17
N LYS A 13 -3.87 -18.19 15.12
CA LYS A 13 -3.87 -16.75 14.80
C LYS A 13 -2.56 -16.35 14.12
N THR A 14 -2.38 -15.09 13.75
CA THR A 14 -1.03 -14.62 13.39
C THR A 14 -0.14 -14.59 14.63
N LEU A 15 1.19 -14.71 14.47
CA LEU A 15 2.13 -14.74 15.62
C LEU A 15 1.95 -13.54 16.58
N ASN A 16 1.61 -12.37 16.02
CA ASN A 16 1.39 -11.14 16.78
C ASN A 16 0.06 -11.11 17.57
N GLU A 17 -0.88 -12.00 17.23
CA GLU A 17 -2.21 -12.09 17.86
C GLU A 17 -2.34 -13.31 18.80
N MET A 18 -1.33 -14.17 18.83
CA MET A 18 -1.31 -15.32 19.73
C MET A 18 -1.04 -14.89 21.17
N SER A 19 -1.82 -15.40 22.11
CA SER A 19 -1.47 -15.44 23.53
C SER A 19 -0.22 -16.30 23.75
N GLU A 20 0.46 -16.12 24.89
CA GLU A 20 1.64 -16.95 25.23
C GLU A 20 1.33 -18.45 25.25
N LYS A 21 0.12 -18.83 25.68
CA LYS A 21 -0.35 -20.23 25.62
C LYS A 21 -0.49 -20.72 24.18
N GLU A 22 -1.03 -19.90 23.28
CA GLU A 22 -1.14 -20.24 21.85
C GLU A 22 0.25 -20.33 21.20
N LYS A 23 1.20 -19.45 21.56
CA LYS A 23 2.58 -19.51 21.10
C LYS A 23 3.30 -20.77 21.57
N ALA A 24 3.13 -21.16 22.83
CA ALA A 24 3.71 -22.39 23.37
C ALA A 24 3.18 -23.63 22.62
N LYS A 25 1.86 -23.72 22.42
CA LYS A 25 1.24 -24.78 21.63
C LYS A 25 1.74 -24.80 20.18
N PHE A 26 1.91 -23.62 19.57
CA PHE A 26 2.46 -23.52 18.22
C PHE A 26 3.91 -24.04 18.18
N ALA A 27 4.74 -23.67 19.16
CA ALA A 27 6.12 -24.15 19.29
C ALA A 27 6.21 -25.67 19.49
N GLU A 28 5.31 -26.27 20.27
CA GLU A 28 5.20 -27.73 20.42
C GLU A 28 4.91 -28.43 19.09
N VAL A 29 3.97 -27.89 18.30
CA VAL A 29 3.64 -28.43 16.98
C VAL A 29 4.83 -28.31 16.03
N LEU A 30 5.54 -27.16 16.02
CA LEU A 30 6.76 -27.01 15.23
C LEU A 30 7.85 -28.00 15.65
N LEU A 31 8.04 -28.21 16.96
CA LEU A 31 9.01 -29.16 17.48
C LEU A 31 8.69 -30.59 17.06
N HIS A 32 7.42 -30.98 17.13
CA HIS A 32 6.97 -32.29 16.66
C HIS A 32 7.24 -32.45 15.15
N TRP A 33 6.78 -31.50 14.33
CA TRP A 33 7.01 -31.56 12.88
C TRP A 33 8.49 -31.59 12.51
N HIS A 34 9.33 -30.84 13.23
CA HIS A 34 10.77 -30.85 13.02
C HIS A 34 11.42 -32.19 13.38
N LYS A 35 11.05 -32.79 14.53
CA LYS A 35 11.58 -34.08 14.98
C LYS A 35 11.18 -35.23 14.04
N GLU A 36 9.93 -35.24 13.59
CA GLU A 36 9.39 -36.29 12.72
C GLU A 36 9.66 -36.04 11.22
N GLY A 37 10.33 -34.94 10.85
CA GLY A 37 10.59 -34.59 9.45
C GLY A 37 9.30 -34.30 8.64
N ILE A 38 8.23 -33.87 9.30
CA ILE A 38 6.95 -33.56 8.67
C ILE A 38 7.06 -32.24 7.90
N HIS A 39 6.59 -32.25 6.65
CA HIS A 39 6.43 -31.07 5.81
C HIS A 39 4.97 -30.61 5.82
N PRO A 40 4.58 -29.68 6.72
CA PRO A 40 3.20 -29.25 6.79
C PRO A 40 2.80 -28.54 5.50
N GLU A 41 1.54 -28.66 5.13
CA GLU A 41 0.94 -28.03 3.98
C GLU A 41 0.23 -26.74 4.40
N CYS A 42 0.38 -25.68 3.61
CA CYS A 42 -0.29 -24.42 3.85
C CYS A 42 -1.69 -24.43 3.23
N ALA A 43 -2.72 -24.37 4.06
CA ALA A 43 -4.11 -24.29 3.61
C ALA A 43 -4.53 -22.83 3.37
N CYS A 44 -3.67 -22.05 2.73
CA CYS A 44 -3.95 -20.66 2.38
C CYS A 44 -4.91 -20.53 1.19
N LYS A 45 -4.98 -21.54 0.33
CA LYS A 45 -6.00 -21.71 -0.71
C LYS A 45 -6.94 -22.85 -0.31
N GLU A 46 -8.17 -22.84 -0.83
CA GLU A 46 -9.11 -23.95 -0.61
C GLU A 46 -8.82 -25.14 -1.54
N GLN A 47 -8.30 -24.85 -2.74
CA GLN A 47 -7.99 -25.83 -3.78
C GLN A 47 -6.64 -26.53 -3.53
N ARG A 48 -6.60 -27.82 -3.85
CA ARG A 48 -5.38 -28.65 -3.87
C ARG A 48 -4.69 -28.51 -5.23
N PRO A 49 -3.37 -28.77 -5.32
CA PRO A 49 -2.48 -29.21 -4.23
C PRO A 49 -2.01 -28.06 -3.32
N TYR A 50 -1.92 -28.31 -2.01
CA TYR A 50 -1.45 -27.30 -1.06
C TYR A 50 0.08 -27.09 -1.14
N PRO A 51 0.59 -25.85 -1.00
CA PRO A 51 2.01 -25.58 -0.89
C PRO A 51 2.61 -26.26 0.33
N LYS A 52 3.77 -26.90 0.16
CA LYS A 52 4.52 -27.46 1.29
C LYS A 52 5.35 -26.39 1.98
N LEU A 53 5.41 -26.47 3.29
CA LEU A 53 6.29 -25.72 4.16
C LEU A 53 7.34 -26.66 4.76
N HIS A 54 8.34 -26.07 5.39
CA HIS A 54 9.31 -26.79 6.20
C HIS A 54 9.55 -26.05 7.51
N VAL A 55 9.90 -26.81 8.54
CA VAL A 55 10.27 -26.25 9.84
C VAL A 55 11.79 -26.06 9.87
N ARG A 56 12.24 -24.81 9.91
CA ARG A 56 13.65 -24.44 10.06
C ARG A 56 14.02 -24.27 11.52
N LYS A 57 15.25 -24.64 11.87
CA LYS A 57 15.89 -24.30 13.14
C LYS A 57 16.91 -23.20 12.92
N SER A 58 16.75 -22.07 13.60
CA SER A 58 17.73 -20.97 13.55
C SER A 58 19.00 -21.34 14.33
N LYS A 59 20.08 -20.54 14.17
CA LYS A 59 21.31 -20.72 14.95
C LYS A 59 21.08 -20.59 16.46
N ALA A 60 20.10 -19.77 16.87
CA ALA A 60 19.69 -19.61 18.27
C ALA A 60 18.80 -20.75 18.78
N GLY A 61 18.48 -21.74 17.92
CA GLY A 61 17.67 -22.90 18.27
C GLY A 61 16.16 -22.73 18.09
N ASN A 62 15.69 -21.54 17.69
CA ASN A 62 14.27 -21.27 17.47
C ASN A 62 13.75 -21.98 16.23
N LEU A 63 12.55 -22.54 16.31
CA LEU A 63 11.87 -23.18 15.17
C LEU A 63 10.90 -22.22 14.50
N THR A 64 10.96 -22.12 13.17
CA THR A 64 10.05 -21.30 12.35
C THR A 64 9.56 -22.08 11.13
N LEU A 65 8.40 -21.71 10.59
CA LEU A 65 7.95 -22.20 9.29
C LEU A 65 8.59 -21.38 8.18
N ALA A 66 8.95 -22.03 7.09
CA ALA A 66 9.41 -21.39 5.87
C ALA A 66 8.84 -22.09 4.64
N ASN A 67 8.73 -21.37 3.53
CA ASN A 67 8.25 -21.94 2.27
C ASN A 67 9.25 -22.96 1.71
N ASN A 68 8.77 -24.14 1.33
CA ASN A 68 9.62 -25.12 0.65
C ASN A 68 9.95 -24.59 -0.76
N PRO A 69 11.23 -24.42 -1.14
CA PRO A 69 11.61 -23.91 -2.46
C PRO A 69 10.98 -24.68 -3.62
N ASN A 70 10.75 -25.99 -3.43
CA ASN A 70 10.14 -26.87 -4.43
C ASN A 70 8.61 -26.72 -4.55
N SER A 71 7.94 -26.05 -3.61
CA SER A 71 6.49 -25.78 -3.71
C SER A 71 6.17 -24.85 -4.88
N ASN A 72 7.10 -24.01 -5.31
CA ASN A 72 6.84 -22.99 -6.33
C ASN A 72 6.97 -23.52 -7.76
N ARG A 73 7.20 -24.83 -7.94
CA ARG A 73 7.17 -25.48 -9.25
C ARG A 73 5.78 -26.07 -9.47
N GLY A 74 5.01 -25.46 -10.38
CA GLY A 74 3.67 -25.94 -10.79
C GLY A 74 2.52 -25.41 -9.92
N GLU A 75 1.50 -26.24 -9.69
CA GLU A 75 0.21 -25.85 -9.09
C GLU A 75 0.23 -25.60 -7.56
N ARG A 76 1.39 -25.72 -6.89
CA ARG A 76 1.53 -25.66 -5.42
C ARG A 76 1.91 -24.27 -4.89
N THR A 77 1.30 -23.22 -5.45
CA THR A 77 1.59 -21.83 -5.08
C THR A 77 0.76 -21.35 -3.90
N HIS A 78 1.35 -20.53 -3.04
CA HIS A 78 0.64 -19.94 -1.90
C HIS A 78 -0.47 -18.98 -2.36
N ASP A 79 -1.42 -18.70 -1.47
CA ASP A 79 -2.22 -17.49 -1.64
C ASP A 79 -1.28 -16.30 -1.51
N PHE A 80 -1.48 -15.22 -2.25
CA PHE A 80 -0.56 -14.10 -2.23
C PHE A 80 -0.55 -13.32 -0.91
N GLN A 81 -1.66 -13.33 -0.16
CA GLN A 81 -1.70 -12.79 1.20
C GLN A 81 -1.05 -13.77 2.17
N CYS A 82 -0.70 -14.97 1.72
CA CYS A 82 0.01 -15.92 2.55
C CYS A 82 1.41 -15.39 2.83
N TRP A 83 1.73 -15.38 4.12
CA TRP A 83 3.03 -15.02 4.64
C TRP A 83 4.21 -15.77 4.01
N PHE A 84 3.96 -16.99 3.53
CA PHE A 84 4.97 -17.90 2.98
C PHE A 84 5.13 -17.77 1.46
N ASN A 85 4.41 -16.88 0.80
CA ASN A 85 4.65 -16.64 -0.61
C ASN A 85 6.08 -16.11 -0.85
N LEU A 86 6.81 -16.66 -1.84
CA LEU A 86 8.27 -16.44 -1.95
C LEU A 86 8.65 -14.97 -2.23
N PRO A 87 9.82 -14.52 -1.71
CA PRO A 87 10.31 -13.14 -1.88
C PRO A 87 10.86 -12.79 -3.27
N ALA A 88 10.82 -13.66 -4.27
CA ALA A 88 11.35 -13.34 -5.61
C ALA A 88 10.24 -12.91 -6.58
N GLU A 89 9.06 -13.53 -6.48
CA GLU A 89 7.96 -13.39 -7.44
C GLU A 89 6.67 -12.86 -6.78
N GLY A 90 6.62 -12.78 -5.45
CA GLY A 90 5.47 -12.30 -4.68
C GLY A 90 5.59 -10.84 -4.21
N TYR A 91 4.61 -10.42 -3.42
CA TYR A 91 4.50 -9.09 -2.81
C TYR A 91 5.80 -8.59 -2.16
N LYS A 92 6.43 -9.41 -1.31
CA LYS A 92 7.71 -9.05 -0.65
C LYS A 92 8.87 -8.88 -1.65
N GLY A 93 8.84 -9.62 -2.75
CA GLY A 93 9.84 -9.49 -3.82
C GLY A 93 9.69 -8.23 -4.63
N TYR A 94 8.45 -7.91 -5.00
CA TYR A 94 8.13 -6.63 -5.62
C TYR A 94 8.55 -5.46 -4.72
N LEU A 95 8.21 -5.49 -3.43
CA LEU A 95 8.64 -4.49 -2.45
C LEU A 95 10.16 -4.37 -2.37
N LYS A 96 10.88 -5.49 -2.37
CA LYS A 96 12.34 -5.51 -2.34
C LYS A 96 12.95 -4.82 -3.56
N GLN A 97 12.35 -4.98 -4.74
CA GLN A 97 12.75 -4.25 -5.95
C GLN A 97 12.51 -2.74 -5.81
N GLN A 98 11.49 -2.33 -5.04
CA GLN A 98 11.24 -0.94 -4.68
C GLN A 98 12.08 -0.45 -3.46
N GLY A 99 13.03 -1.25 -2.97
CA GLY A 99 13.89 -0.89 -1.83
C GLY A 99 13.20 -1.01 -0.47
N ILE A 100 12.11 -1.78 -0.37
CA ILE A 100 11.35 -2.03 0.85
C ILE A 100 11.48 -3.51 1.22
N LEU A 101 11.91 -3.77 2.45
CA LEU A 101 12.04 -5.10 3.02
C LEU A 101 11.01 -5.29 4.11
N ILE A 102 10.32 -6.44 4.12
CA ILE A 102 9.46 -6.86 5.22
C ILE A 102 9.99 -8.20 5.74
N ASP A 103 10.48 -8.21 6.97
CA ASP A 103 11.06 -9.43 7.58
C ASP A 103 9.99 -10.44 8.02
N GLU A 104 10.40 -11.46 8.77
CA GLU A 104 9.53 -12.54 9.26
C GLU A 104 8.67 -12.11 10.47
N GLU A 105 9.04 -11.02 11.12
CA GLU A 105 8.35 -10.40 12.25
C GLU A 105 7.38 -9.28 11.81
N GLY A 106 7.44 -8.89 10.53
CA GLY A 106 6.65 -7.81 9.95
C GLY A 106 7.23 -6.43 10.25
N GLN A 107 8.53 -6.33 10.55
CA GLN A 107 9.23 -5.06 10.51
C GLN A 107 9.45 -4.67 9.05
N ILE A 108 9.23 -3.38 8.78
CA ILE A 108 9.41 -2.78 7.46
C ILE A 108 10.73 -2.02 7.48
N ALA A 109 11.61 -2.23 6.52
CA ALA A 109 12.81 -1.43 6.34
C ALA A 109 12.83 -0.84 4.93
N CYS A 110 13.12 0.46 4.82
CA CYS A 110 13.18 1.15 3.54
C CYS A 110 14.44 2.03 3.47
N SER A 111 15.07 2.03 2.30
CA SER A 111 16.18 2.93 1.99
C SER A 111 15.71 4.02 1.03
N LEU A 112 15.45 5.22 1.56
CA LEU A 112 15.14 6.39 0.76
C LEU A 112 16.46 7.02 0.30
N LYS A 113 16.71 7.02 -1.01
CA LYS A 113 17.88 7.69 -1.59
C LYS A 113 17.78 9.18 -1.30
N LYS A 114 18.92 9.82 -1.03
CA LYS A 114 18.96 11.29 -1.03
C LYS A 114 18.55 11.76 -2.43
N PRO A 115 17.58 12.68 -2.58
CA PRO A 115 17.36 13.32 -3.84
C PRO A 115 18.68 13.99 -4.24
N ASN A 116 19.11 13.76 -5.48
CA ASN A 116 20.09 14.64 -6.09
C ASN A 116 19.40 15.99 -6.27
N ILE A 117 19.39 16.82 -5.23
CA ILE A 117 18.94 18.21 -5.34
C ILE A 117 19.90 18.86 -6.34
N PRO A 118 19.46 19.25 -7.54
CA PRO A 118 20.31 19.98 -8.46
C PRO A 118 20.72 21.26 -7.73
N THR A 119 22.02 21.43 -7.48
CA THR A 119 22.55 22.71 -6.99
C THR A 119 22.10 23.79 -7.97
N ALA A 120 21.47 24.84 -7.45
CA ALA A 120 20.87 25.94 -8.18
C ALA A 120 21.92 26.85 -8.87
N THR A 121 22.78 26.27 -9.69
CA THR A 121 23.82 26.96 -10.48
C THR A 121 23.64 26.78 -12.00
N GLY A 122 22.54 26.16 -12.45
CA GLY A 122 22.23 25.97 -13.87
C GLY A 122 21.13 26.91 -14.38
N SER A 123 21.45 27.68 -15.42
CA SER A 123 20.60 28.62 -16.15
C SER A 123 19.12 28.22 -16.32
N GLN A 124 18.23 29.18 -16.06
CA GLN A 124 16.81 29.13 -16.41
C GLN A 124 16.63 28.86 -17.92
N GLN A 125 16.31 27.63 -18.30
CA GLN A 125 15.64 27.37 -19.57
C GLN A 125 14.14 27.51 -19.33
N SER A 126 13.58 28.60 -19.88
CA SER A 126 12.15 28.89 -19.87
C SER A 126 11.39 27.80 -20.63
N VAL A 127 10.62 26.97 -19.91
CA VAL A 127 9.64 26.09 -20.52
C VAL A 127 8.39 26.91 -20.80
N LYS A 128 8.10 27.15 -22.09
CA LYS A 128 6.90 27.87 -22.54
C LYS A 128 5.65 27.07 -22.17
N ALA A 129 4.70 27.74 -21.51
CA ALA A 129 3.36 27.24 -21.27
C ALA A 129 2.53 27.32 -22.57
N GLY A 130 2.02 26.18 -23.03
CA GLY A 130 1.08 26.10 -24.15
C GLY A 130 0.91 24.66 -24.62
N GLY A 131 -0.25 24.06 -24.32
CA GLY A 131 -0.62 22.73 -24.80
C GLY A 131 -1.73 22.08 -23.99
N GLU A 132 -2.96 22.16 -24.50
CA GLU A 132 -4.14 21.42 -24.03
C GLU A 132 -3.93 19.89 -24.16
N GLY A 133 -4.44 19.13 -23.20
CA GLY A 133 -4.93 17.76 -23.39
C GLY A 133 -3.96 16.64 -23.82
N GLY A 134 -2.65 16.82 -23.75
CA GLY A 134 -1.67 15.78 -24.15
C GLY A 134 -1.43 14.69 -23.11
N HIS A 135 -1.70 13.44 -23.48
CA HIS A 135 -1.33 12.19 -22.81
C HIS A 135 0.09 12.21 -22.19
N VAL A 136 0.18 11.90 -20.90
CA VAL A 136 1.38 11.28 -20.34
C VAL A 136 1.12 9.78 -20.38
N SER A 137 1.53 9.12 -21.47
CA SER A 137 1.82 7.71 -21.42
C SER A 137 2.81 7.48 -20.27
N GLY A 138 2.51 6.52 -19.40
CA GLY A 138 3.28 6.21 -18.20
C GLY A 138 4.70 5.74 -18.53
N SER A 139 5.55 6.68 -18.93
CA SER A 139 6.98 6.56 -18.72
C SER A 139 7.17 6.45 -17.22
N VAL A 140 7.68 5.31 -16.78
CA VAL A 140 8.10 5.09 -15.39
C VAL A 140 8.95 6.29 -14.98
N PRO A 141 8.52 7.13 -14.02
CA PRO A 141 9.32 8.26 -13.59
C PRO A 141 10.66 7.70 -13.12
N ALA A 142 11.75 8.37 -13.51
CA ALA A 142 13.12 8.02 -13.16
C ALA A 142 13.19 7.47 -11.73
N ALA A 143 13.80 6.28 -11.57
CA ALA A 143 13.74 5.33 -10.46
C ALA A 143 14.19 5.83 -9.04
N GLY A 144 13.93 7.08 -8.69
CA GLY A 144 14.27 7.71 -7.41
C GLY A 144 13.09 8.33 -6.65
N LEU A 145 11.97 8.70 -7.30
CA LEU A 145 10.85 9.43 -6.68
C LEU A 145 9.69 8.57 -6.16
N ASN A 146 9.85 7.24 -6.15
CA ASN A 146 8.74 6.33 -5.81
C ASN A 146 8.90 5.61 -4.48
N ALA A 147 10.08 5.67 -3.82
CA ALA A 147 10.33 4.85 -2.64
C ALA A 147 9.47 5.29 -1.44
N LEU A 148 9.29 6.60 -1.19
CA LEU A 148 8.39 7.09 -0.14
C LEU A 148 6.93 6.74 -0.44
N ARG A 149 6.52 6.81 -1.72
CA ARG A 149 5.18 6.42 -2.16
C ARG A 149 4.94 4.94 -1.90
N TYR A 150 5.81 4.05 -2.37
CA TYR A 150 5.67 2.62 -2.14
C TYR A 150 5.71 2.29 -0.65
N LEU A 151 6.53 2.98 0.15
CA LEU A 151 6.56 2.79 1.59
C LEU A 151 5.21 3.16 2.21
N PHE A 152 4.64 4.30 1.81
CA PHE A 152 3.35 4.75 2.33
C PHE A 152 2.19 3.84 1.89
N LEU A 153 2.14 3.45 0.62
CA LEU A 153 1.16 2.48 0.12
C LEU A 153 1.31 1.12 0.82
N THR A 154 2.54 0.71 1.16
CA THR A 154 2.81 -0.49 1.96
C THR A 154 2.21 -0.34 3.35
N TRP A 155 2.41 0.81 4.01
CA TRP A 155 1.77 1.08 5.30
C TRP A 155 0.25 0.99 5.22
N LEU A 156 -0.37 1.57 4.20
CA LEU A 156 -1.81 1.49 3.98
C LEU A 156 -2.29 0.05 3.70
N GLN A 157 -1.48 -0.73 3.00
CA GLN A 157 -1.78 -2.14 2.72
C GLN A 157 -1.69 -2.99 3.99
N GLU A 158 -0.55 -2.96 4.71
CA GLU A 158 -0.32 -3.71 5.95
C GLU A 158 -1.24 -3.28 7.10
N SER A 159 -1.72 -2.03 7.09
CA SER A 159 -2.70 -1.53 8.05
C SER A 159 -4.16 -1.84 7.68
N HIS A 160 -4.40 -2.53 6.55
CA HIS A 160 -5.73 -2.82 6.02
C HIS A 160 -6.60 -1.57 5.77
N VAL A 161 -5.98 -0.40 5.57
CA VAL A 161 -6.72 0.81 5.17
C VAL A 161 -7.28 0.62 3.77
N HIS A 162 -6.63 -0.15 2.92
CA HIS A 162 -7.11 -0.50 1.59
C HIS A 162 -8.36 -1.40 1.54
N GLU A 163 -8.88 -1.85 2.70
CA GLU A 163 -10.05 -2.74 2.79
C GLU A 163 -11.25 -2.00 3.39
N TYR A 164 -12.34 -1.91 2.64
CA TYR A 164 -13.60 -1.36 3.14
C TYR A 164 -14.52 -2.49 3.63
N ARG A 165 -14.90 -2.43 4.92
CA ARG A 165 -15.89 -3.33 5.54
C ARG A 165 -17.11 -2.50 5.95
N PRO A 166 -18.31 -2.78 5.41
CA PRO A 166 -19.53 -2.08 5.81
C PRO A 166 -19.72 -2.08 7.33
N GLY A 167 -19.98 -0.92 7.92
CA GLY A 167 -20.18 -0.76 9.37
C GLY A 167 -18.93 -0.94 10.25
N GLY A 168 -17.78 -1.29 9.67
CA GLY A 168 -16.54 -1.50 10.41
C GLY A 168 -15.84 -0.18 10.76
N PRO A 169 -15.29 -0.03 11.99
CA PRO A 169 -14.50 1.15 12.33
C PRO A 169 -13.21 1.18 11.49
N ARG A 170 -12.96 2.31 10.84
CA ARG A 170 -11.77 2.49 10.00
C ARG A 170 -10.51 2.75 10.83
N ASN A 171 -10.57 3.64 11.83
CA ASN A 171 -9.43 4.08 12.68
C ASN A 171 -8.09 4.13 11.90
N VAL A 172 -8.08 4.86 10.78
CA VAL A 172 -6.94 4.89 9.85
C VAL A 172 -5.67 5.39 10.53
N GLN A 173 -5.78 6.49 11.30
CA GLN A 173 -4.66 7.06 12.05
C GLN A 173 -4.02 6.05 13.00
N GLY A 174 -4.80 5.36 13.84
CA GLY A 174 -4.25 4.41 14.81
C GLY A 174 -3.65 3.16 14.15
N ARG A 175 -4.18 2.72 13.00
CA ARG A 175 -3.61 1.59 12.25
C ARG A 175 -2.31 1.97 11.56
N LEU A 176 -2.26 3.13 10.89
CA LEU A 176 -1.04 3.66 10.28
C LEU A 176 0.06 3.87 11.31
N PHE A 177 -0.27 4.46 12.46
CA PHE A 177 0.71 4.68 13.54
C PHE A 177 1.35 3.36 13.99
N ARG A 178 0.56 2.31 14.21
CA ARG A 178 1.08 0.99 14.62
C ARG A 178 2.02 0.37 13.59
N ILE A 179 1.72 0.50 12.29
CA ILE A 179 2.60 -0.01 11.23
C ILE A 179 3.87 0.84 11.11
N ALA A 180 3.75 2.16 11.20
CA ALA A 180 4.91 3.06 11.19
C ALA A 180 5.88 2.75 12.33
N MET A 181 5.41 2.43 13.54
CA MET A 181 6.28 2.04 14.67
C MET A 181 7.07 0.75 14.44
N LYS A 182 6.72 -0.05 13.42
CA LYS A 182 7.48 -1.22 12.98
C LYS A 182 8.42 -0.92 11.81
N THR A 183 8.63 0.36 11.49
CA THR A 183 9.35 0.77 10.27
C THR A 183 10.70 1.41 10.58
N LYS A 184 11.73 1.01 9.85
CA LYS A 184 13.03 1.66 9.78
C LYS A 184 13.19 2.36 8.43
N ILE A 185 13.57 3.63 8.45
CA ILE A 185 13.90 4.39 7.24
C ILE A 185 15.37 4.79 7.31
N ASN A 186 16.17 4.40 6.31
CA ASN A 186 17.62 4.64 6.30
C ASN A 186 18.32 4.17 7.59
N GLY A 187 17.87 3.02 8.13
CA GLY A 187 18.38 2.44 9.38
C GLY A 187 17.80 3.04 10.67
N ILE A 188 17.01 4.10 10.59
CA ILE A 188 16.45 4.80 11.76
C ILE A 188 15.04 4.27 12.05
N GLN A 189 14.83 3.75 13.26
CA GLN A 189 13.51 3.32 13.73
C GLN A 189 12.57 4.52 13.87
N LEU A 190 11.37 4.39 13.33
CA LEU A 190 10.31 5.36 13.59
C LEU A 190 9.74 5.16 15.00
N THR A 191 9.59 6.27 15.71
CA THR A 191 9.08 6.36 17.09
C THR A 191 8.04 7.48 17.17
N SER A 192 7.29 7.55 18.26
CA SER A 192 6.38 8.67 18.52
C SER A 192 7.07 10.04 18.56
N SER A 193 8.39 10.09 18.75
CA SER A 193 9.16 11.35 18.79
C SER A 193 9.64 11.83 17.42
N ASN A 194 9.69 10.97 16.41
CA ASN A 194 10.19 11.31 15.07
C ASN A 194 9.21 11.01 13.93
N PHE A 195 8.09 10.36 14.20
CA PHE A 195 7.01 10.10 13.25
C PHE A 195 5.74 10.77 13.73
N CYS A 196 4.98 11.37 12.81
CA CYS A 196 3.73 11.98 13.17
C CYS A 196 2.63 11.83 12.12
N ILE A 197 1.40 11.71 12.61
CA ILE A 197 0.16 11.74 11.84
C ILE A 197 -0.71 12.86 12.39
N ALA A 198 -1.25 13.71 11.53
CA ALA A 198 -2.14 14.79 11.95
C ALA A 198 -3.46 14.23 12.50
N GLY A 199 -3.79 14.65 13.72
CA GLY A 199 -5.00 14.35 14.47
C GLY A 199 -5.37 15.50 15.40
N ASP A 200 -6.40 15.33 16.22
CA ASP A 200 -6.94 16.35 17.15
C ASP A 200 -5.92 16.95 18.13
N GLN A 201 -5.00 16.14 18.67
CA GLN A 201 -3.98 16.58 19.64
C GLN A 201 -2.62 16.90 18.98
N PHE A 202 -2.57 17.10 17.65
CA PHE A 202 -1.31 17.16 16.91
C PHE A 202 -0.65 18.55 16.91
N ARG A 203 0.67 18.56 17.17
CA ARG A 203 1.56 19.67 16.81
C ARG A 203 2.81 19.16 16.09
N TYR A 204 2.87 19.39 14.78
CA TYR A 204 4.07 19.30 13.95
C TYR A 204 5.23 20.04 14.61
N ASN A 205 6.36 19.34 14.73
CA ASN A 205 7.61 19.95 15.18
C ASN A 205 8.68 19.75 14.12
N PHE A 206 9.06 20.85 13.46
CA PHE A 206 10.08 20.86 12.41
C PHE A 206 11.47 20.41 12.90
N ALA A 207 11.76 20.46 14.20
CA ALA A 207 13.04 19.98 14.73
C ALA A 207 13.05 18.46 15.03
N LYS A 208 11.88 17.82 15.11
CA LYS A 208 11.77 16.43 15.62
C LYS A 208 11.23 15.44 14.60
N HIS A 209 10.20 15.81 13.85
CA HIS A 209 9.47 14.87 13.02
C HIS A 209 10.15 14.68 11.65
N ARG A 210 10.61 13.46 11.41
CA ARG A 210 11.20 12.96 10.15
C ARG A 210 10.15 12.60 9.13
N VAL A 211 9.03 12.03 9.59
CA VAL A 211 7.90 11.69 8.73
C VAL A 211 6.66 12.36 9.28
N VAL A 212 5.92 13.04 8.41
CA VAL A 212 4.66 13.69 8.75
C VAL A 212 3.61 13.28 7.72
N ILE A 213 2.48 12.77 8.20
CA ILE A 213 1.33 12.41 7.38
C ILE A 213 0.16 13.30 7.76
N PHE A 214 -0.49 13.92 6.79
CA PHE A 214 -1.68 14.72 7.04
C PHE A 214 -2.64 14.65 5.85
N TRP A 215 -3.90 14.99 6.11
CA TRP A 215 -4.90 15.10 5.05
C TRP A 215 -4.80 16.48 4.37
N GLY A 216 -5.02 16.52 3.06
CA GLY A 216 -5.08 17.77 2.31
C GLY A 216 -6.12 17.76 1.20
N ASP A 217 -6.52 18.96 0.80
CA ASP A 217 -7.36 19.23 -0.37
C ASP A 217 -6.69 20.32 -1.22
N LYS A 218 -6.07 19.92 -2.34
CA LYS A 218 -5.31 20.81 -3.20
C LYS A 218 -6.18 21.83 -3.94
N PHE A 219 -7.48 21.60 -4.05
CA PHE A 219 -8.40 22.46 -4.78
C PHE A 219 -9.09 23.45 -3.84
N ALA A 220 -9.63 22.97 -2.73
CA ALA A 220 -10.27 23.84 -1.74
C ALA A 220 -9.24 24.62 -0.90
N HIS A 221 -8.07 24.03 -0.64
CA HIS A 221 -7.05 24.56 0.25
C HIS A 221 -5.66 24.47 -0.39
N PRO A 222 -5.40 25.25 -1.46
CA PRO A 222 -4.13 25.21 -2.17
C PRO A 222 -2.97 25.66 -1.28
N ALA A 223 -1.76 25.22 -1.63
CA ALA A 223 -0.55 25.72 -1.01
C ALA A 223 -0.42 27.24 -1.22
N THR A 224 0.01 27.95 -0.19
CA THR A 224 0.28 29.40 -0.27
C THR A 224 1.77 29.68 -0.12
N GLU A 225 2.31 30.65 -0.85
CA GLU A 225 3.68 31.09 -0.62
C GLU A 225 3.86 31.64 0.79
N SER A 226 5.04 31.41 1.39
CA SER A 226 5.33 31.97 2.69
C SER A 226 5.59 33.48 2.58
N LYS A 227 4.93 34.25 3.45
CA LYS A 227 5.17 35.69 3.59
C LYS A 227 6.59 36.01 4.08
N THR A 228 7.26 35.05 4.72
CA THR A 228 8.58 35.26 5.34
C THR A 228 9.74 34.79 4.45
N SER A 229 9.48 33.98 3.42
CA SER A 229 10.52 33.44 2.54
C SER A 229 9.94 32.93 1.23
N SER A 230 10.47 33.40 0.10
CA SER A 230 10.08 32.95 -1.25
C SER A 230 10.46 31.49 -1.53
N TYR A 231 11.34 30.90 -0.73
CA TYR A 231 11.76 29.50 -0.83
C TYR A 231 10.84 28.54 -0.06
N LEU A 232 9.84 29.06 0.66
CA LEU A 232 8.93 28.26 1.46
C LEU A 232 7.50 28.36 0.95
N VAL A 233 6.79 27.25 1.01
CA VAL A 233 5.34 27.18 0.86
C VAL A 233 4.71 26.65 2.14
N ASN A 234 3.47 27.05 2.37
CA ASN A 234 2.65 26.61 3.48
C ASN A 234 1.55 25.69 2.95
N LEU A 235 1.56 24.44 3.40
CA LEU A 235 0.51 23.47 3.12
C LEU A 235 -0.50 23.41 4.27
N PRO A 236 -1.79 23.65 4.01
CA PRO A 236 -2.84 23.40 5.00
C PRO A 236 -2.88 21.91 5.38
N ALA A 237 -2.69 21.61 6.66
CA ALA A 237 -2.71 20.26 7.18
C ALA A 237 -3.99 20.00 7.99
N PHE A 238 -4.78 19.06 7.50
CA PHE A 238 -6.03 18.61 8.13
C PHE A 238 -5.82 17.29 8.86
N SER A 239 -6.65 17.05 9.87
CA SER A 239 -6.67 15.78 10.60
C SER A 239 -7.12 14.63 9.69
N ILE A 240 -6.50 13.46 9.84
CA ILE A 240 -6.93 12.26 9.11
C ILE A 240 -8.22 11.68 9.72
N ALA A 241 -8.42 11.88 11.02
CA ALA A 241 -9.63 11.42 11.72
C ALA A 241 -10.84 12.33 11.46
N ASP A 242 -10.60 13.64 11.35
CA ASP A 242 -11.59 14.65 11.00
C ASP A 242 -11.01 15.58 9.93
N ARG A 243 -11.37 15.32 8.69
CA ARG A 243 -10.83 16.03 7.51
C ARG A 243 -11.29 17.48 7.42
N THR A 244 -12.28 17.89 8.21
CA THR A 244 -12.75 19.28 8.29
C THR A 244 -11.95 20.10 9.29
N LEU A 245 -11.28 19.43 10.23
CA LEU A 245 -10.46 20.05 11.25
C LEU A 245 -9.08 20.40 10.69
N HIS A 246 -8.90 21.68 10.35
CA HIS A 246 -7.58 22.26 10.10
C HIS A 246 -6.76 22.22 11.40
N ILE A 247 -5.57 21.63 11.34
CA ILE A 247 -4.68 21.55 12.50
C ILE A 247 -3.68 22.71 12.50
N GLN A 248 -2.98 22.89 11.38
CA GLN A 248 -2.02 23.97 11.18
C GLN A 248 -1.53 24.00 9.73
N ASN A 249 -0.70 24.97 9.39
CA ASN A 249 0.05 24.96 8.15
C ASN A 249 1.42 24.29 8.36
N VAL A 250 1.81 23.40 7.43
CA VAL A 250 3.14 22.82 7.35
C VAL A 250 3.97 23.65 6.37
N SER A 251 4.93 24.41 6.88
CA SER A 251 5.91 25.14 6.07
C SER A 251 7.01 24.19 5.59
N LEU A 252 7.28 24.17 4.28
CA LEU A 252 8.35 23.37 3.69
C LEU A 252 8.99 24.04 2.47
N LEU A 253 10.12 23.50 2.01
CA LEU A 253 10.82 23.98 0.81
C LEU A 253 9.91 23.94 -0.44
N LYS A 254 9.81 25.07 -1.14
CA LYS A 254 9.06 25.23 -2.39
C LYS A 254 9.50 24.22 -3.46
N SER A 255 10.80 23.98 -3.58
CA SER A 255 11.36 22.99 -4.52
C SER A 255 10.88 21.55 -4.25
N VAL A 256 10.71 21.18 -2.97
CA VAL A 256 10.19 19.85 -2.58
C VAL A 256 8.69 19.75 -2.89
N TYR A 257 7.93 20.81 -2.65
CA TYR A 257 6.51 20.86 -3.02
C TYR A 257 6.28 20.77 -4.53
N GLU A 258 7.02 21.55 -5.32
CA GLU A 258 6.90 21.55 -6.78
C GLU A 258 7.20 20.16 -7.36
N ALA A 259 8.20 19.44 -6.84
CA ALA A 259 8.51 18.08 -7.23
C ALA A 259 7.36 17.08 -6.93
N ALA A 260 6.61 17.28 -5.83
CA ALA A 260 5.54 16.37 -5.39
C ALA A 260 4.25 16.46 -6.24
N THR A 261 3.91 17.67 -6.70
CA THR A 261 2.59 18.00 -7.27
C THR A 261 2.32 17.46 -8.69
N LEU A 262 3.32 16.84 -9.33
CA LEU A 262 3.23 16.40 -10.73
C LEU A 262 2.44 15.10 -10.96
N THR A 263 1.95 14.43 -9.91
CA THR A 263 1.62 12.99 -9.97
C THR A 263 0.13 12.62 -10.15
N SER A 264 -0.83 13.53 -9.96
CA SER A 264 -2.24 13.34 -10.40
C SER A 264 -3.04 14.64 -10.28
N ARG A 265 -3.73 15.03 -11.37
CA ARG A 265 -4.52 16.27 -11.47
C ARG A 265 -6.02 16.09 -11.23
N ALA A 266 -6.54 14.86 -11.23
CA ALA A 266 -7.99 14.63 -11.24
C ALA A 266 -8.63 14.58 -9.83
N VAL A 267 -7.85 14.22 -8.81
CA VAL A 267 -8.34 14.07 -7.43
C VAL A 267 -7.61 15.05 -6.52
N GLY A 268 -8.38 15.96 -5.92
CA GLY A 268 -7.87 17.06 -5.09
C GLY A 268 -7.57 16.67 -3.65
N THR A 269 -8.25 15.63 -3.14
CA THR A 269 -8.16 15.19 -1.75
C THR A 269 -7.23 13.99 -1.59
N GLY A 270 -6.53 13.91 -0.46
CA GLY A 270 -5.65 12.77 -0.21
C GLY A 270 -4.67 13.01 0.93
N TYR A 271 -3.65 12.16 0.97
CA TYR A 271 -2.59 12.20 1.97
C TYR A 271 -1.40 12.98 1.44
N TRP A 272 -0.93 13.94 2.24
CA TRP A 272 0.42 14.43 2.12
C TRP A 272 1.33 13.61 3.03
N VAL A 273 2.46 13.14 2.48
CA VAL A 273 3.51 12.46 3.25
C VAL A 273 4.82 13.18 3.02
N LEU A 274 5.31 13.84 4.06
CA LEU A 274 6.58 14.56 4.07
C LEU A 274 7.63 13.69 4.75
N TYR A 275 8.75 13.45 4.05
CA TYR A 275 9.95 12.85 4.60
C TYR A 275 11.10 13.85 4.69
N ARG A 276 11.82 13.79 5.81
CA ARG A 276 12.89 14.70 6.18
C ARG A 276 14.07 13.91 6.71
N GLN A 277 15.25 14.27 6.25
CA GLN A 277 16.51 13.64 6.63
C GLN A 277 17.42 14.66 7.31
N GLU A 278 18.31 14.18 8.18
CA GLU A 278 19.35 15.03 8.73
C GLU A 278 20.40 15.34 7.66
N ASP A 279 20.77 16.62 7.58
CA ASP A 279 21.92 17.07 6.82
C ASP A 279 23.24 16.75 7.56
N LYS A 280 24.37 17.23 7.04
CA LYS A 280 25.69 17.02 7.66
C LYS A 280 25.83 17.68 9.05
N SER A 281 24.97 18.64 9.37
CA SER A 281 24.95 19.33 10.67
C SER A 281 24.02 18.67 11.68
N GLY A 282 23.31 17.60 11.29
CA GLY A 282 22.30 16.95 12.13
C GLY A 282 20.94 17.66 12.12
N LYS A 283 20.73 18.67 11.25
CA LYS A 283 19.45 19.37 11.14
C LYS A 283 18.54 18.65 10.15
N LEU A 284 17.27 18.47 10.52
CA LEU A 284 16.27 17.93 9.60
C LEU A 284 15.97 18.91 8.46
N VAL A 285 16.05 18.41 7.23
CA VAL A 285 15.73 19.15 6.00
C VAL A 285 14.69 18.38 5.19
N ASP A 286 13.80 19.13 4.54
CA ASP A 286 12.77 18.55 3.67
C ASP A 286 13.44 17.84 2.50
N THR A 287 13.11 16.56 2.33
CA THR A 287 13.81 15.69 1.39
C THR A 287 12.87 15.24 0.29
N GLU A 288 11.70 14.75 0.66
CA GLU A 288 10.72 14.23 -0.29
C GLU A 288 9.32 14.53 0.24
N LEU A 289 8.42 14.89 -0.66
CA LEU A 289 7.00 15.04 -0.39
C LEU A 289 6.24 14.27 -1.46
N ILE A 290 5.20 13.55 -1.05
CA ILE A 290 4.26 12.94 -1.98
C ILE A 290 2.84 13.39 -1.63
N PHE A 291 2.01 13.45 -2.66
CA PHE A 291 0.56 13.48 -2.53
C PHE A 291 0.00 12.15 -3.04
N GLU A 292 -0.66 11.41 -2.17
CA GLU A 292 -1.35 10.17 -2.50
C GLU A 292 -2.87 10.45 -2.52
N PRO A 293 -3.49 10.61 -3.71
CA PRO A 293 -4.91 10.92 -3.79
C PRO A 293 -5.74 9.80 -3.16
N ALA A 294 -6.81 10.16 -2.47
CA ALA A 294 -7.67 9.19 -1.81
C ALA A 294 -9.12 9.66 -1.80
N ASP A 295 -10.04 8.71 -1.83
CA ASP A 295 -11.46 8.98 -1.61
C ASP A 295 -11.63 9.54 -0.19
N PRO A 296 -12.29 10.71 -0.02
CA PRO A 296 -12.37 11.36 1.28
C PRO A 296 -13.10 10.50 2.29
N ASP A 297 -14.19 9.82 1.94
CA ASP A 297 -15.03 9.13 2.92
C ASP A 297 -14.36 7.86 3.45
N THR A 298 -13.84 7.05 2.54
CA THR A 298 -13.17 5.80 2.90
C THR A 298 -11.73 6.01 3.32
N LEU A 299 -11.05 7.06 2.84
CA LEU A 299 -9.60 7.25 2.94
C LEU A 299 -8.77 6.20 2.17
N ILE A 300 -9.38 5.49 1.21
CA ILE A 300 -8.68 4.53 0.34
C ILE A 300 -8.04 5.31 -0.82
N PRO A 301 -6.74 5.10 -1.10
CA PRO A 301 -6.09 5.74 -2.24
C PRO A 301 -6.79 5.46 -3.56
N VAL A 302 -6.73 6.41 -4.49
CA VAL A 302 -7.32 6.30 -5.83
C VAL A 302 -6.37 6.86 -6.86
N GLU A 303 -6.35 6.25 -8.04
CA GLU A 303 -5.48 6.64 -9.15
C GLU A 303 -6.21 7.54 -10.15
N SER A 304 -7.55 7.50 -10.16
CA SER A 304 -8.39 8.32 -11.03
C SER A 304 -9.67 8.79 -10.34
N SER A 305 -10.34 9.79 -10.94
CA SER A 305 -11.67 10.22 -10.53
C SER A 305 -12.73 9.13 -10.71
N TYR A 306 -12.61 8.31 -11.77
CA TYR A 306 -13.49 7.16 -11.99
C TYR A 306 -13.32 6.14 -10.86
N GLU A 307 -12.09 5.90 -10.41
CA GLU A 307 -11.87 4.99 -9.29
C GLU A 307 -12.52 5.50 -7.99
N ALA A 308 -12.44 6.81 -7.74
CA ALA A 308 -13.15 7.42 -6.62
C ALA A 308 -14.68 7.27 -6.73
N GLU A 309 -15.24 7.40 -7.93
CA GLU A 309 -16.67 7.17 -8.17
C GLU A 309 -17.06 5.71 -7.93
N MET A 310 -16.25 4.76 -8.38
CA MET A 310 -16.43 3.33 -8.10
C MET A 310 -16.41 3.03 -6.61
N ILE A 311 -15.44 3.58 -5.86
CA ILE A 311 -15.40 3.42 -4.40
C ILE A 311 -16.69 3.93 -3.76
N LYS A 312 -17.15 5.13 -4.13
CA LYS A 312 -18.40 5.70 -3.62
C LYS A 312 -19.60 4.83 -3.94
N TYR A 313 -19.67 4.29 -5.16
CA TYR A 313 -20.74 3.38 -5.58
C TYR A 313 -20.72 2.07 -4.76
N LEU A 314 -19.55 1.46 -4.54
CA LEU A 314 -19.42 0.26 -3.72
C LEU A 314 -19.79 0.51 -2.25
N VAL A 315 -19.41 1.67 -1.70
CA VAL A 315 -19.78 2.10 -0.34
C VAL A 315 -21.28 2.31 -0.21
N LYS A 316 -21.91 3.03 -1.16
CA LYS A 316 -23.36 3.25 -1.23
C LYS A 316 -24.13 1.93 -1.28
N ASN A 317 -23.61 0.95 -2.03
CA ASN A 317 -24.17 -0.40 -2.11
C ASN A 317 -23.73 -1.33 -0.96
N THR A 318 -23.11 -0.77 0.09
CA THR A 318 -22.65 -1.49 1.29
C THR A 318 -21.85 -2.76 0.95
N ARG A 319 -20.97 -2.69 -0.04
CA ARG A 319 -20.12 -3.81 -0.46
C ARG A 319 -18.90 -3.97 0.44
N HIS A 320 -18.46 -5.21 0.69
CA HIS A 320 -17.13 -5.46 1.27
C HIS A 320 -16.12 -5.64 0.15
N PHE A 321 -15.11 -4.78 0.08
CA PHE A 321 -14.09 -4.86 -0.96
C PHE A 321 -12.68 -4.52 -0.45
N LYS A 322 -11.67 -4.90 -1.25
CA LYS A 322 -10.27 -4.50 -1.10
C LYS A 322 -9.81 -3.79 -2.37
N LYS A 323 -9.07 -2.70 -2.22
CA LYS A 323 -8.25 -2.11 -3.29
C LYS A 323 -6.80 -2.53 -3.11
N PRO A 324 -6.25 -3.36 -3.98
CA PRO A 324 -4.80 -3.54 -4.07
C PRO A 324 -4.03 -2.20 -4.14
N LEU A 325 -3.05 -1.97 -3.26
CA LEU A 325 -2.24 -0.76 -3.29
C LEU A 325 -0.82 -1.02 -3.80
N VAL A 326 -0.17 -2.05 -3.28
CA VAL A 326 1.22 -2.37 -3.63
C VAL A 326 1.34 -3.78 -4.14
N GLY A 327 1.92 -3.88 -5.33
CA GLY A 327 2.29 -5.14 -5.95
C GLY A 327 1.11 -6.11 -6.12
N ASN A 328 1.48 -7.34 -6.44
CA ASN A 328 0.56 -8.34 -6.95
C ASN A 328 -0.38 -8.82 -5.84
N VAL A 329 -1.67 -8.55 -5.98
CA VAL A 329 -2.72 -9.12 -5.11
C VAL A 329 -3.04 -10.56 -5.50
N THR A 330 -2.21 -11.23 -6.28
CA THR A 330 -2.14 -12.69 -6.38
C THR A 330 -0.78 -13.06 -6.99
N ASP A 331 -0.27 -14.29 -6.86
CA ASP A 331 0.83 -14.82 -7.72
C ASP A 331 0.50 -14.74 -9.23
N MET A 332 -0.74 -14.40 -9.54
CA MET A 332 -1.38 -14.48 -10.84
C MET A 332 -1.34 -13.13 -11.59
N PHE A 333 -0.91 -12.05 -10.92
CA PHE A 333 -0.94 -10.66 -11.41
C PHE A 333 0.45 -10.10 -11.58
N LEU A 334 1.41 -10.89 -12.09
CA LEU A 334 2.82 -10.50 -12.21
C LEU A 334 3.01 -9.08 -12.77
N ASP A 335 2.07 -8.59 -13.60
CA ASP A 335 2.06 -7.23 -14.15
C ASP A 335 0.74 -6.45 -13.99
N HIS A 336 -0.31 -7.00 -13.35
CA HIS A 336 -1.69 -6.48 -13.48
C HIS A 336 -2.50 -6.48 -12.19
N ARG A 337 -2.21 -5.51 -11.33
CA ARG A 337 -2.98 -5.21 -10.11
C ARG A 337 -4.44 -4.86 -10.47
N PRO A 338 -5.46 -5.55 -9.94
CA PRO A 338 -6.85 -5.14 -10.16
C PRO A 338 -7.18 -3.87 -9.39
N ASP A 339 -8.20 -3.13 -9.83
CA ASP A 339 -8.62 -1.90 -9.17
C ASP A 339 -9.34 -2.20 -7.85
N MET A 340 -10.30 -3.13 -7.86
CA MET A 340 -10.92 -3.63 -6.63
C MET A 340 -11.22 -5.14 -6.69
N VAL A 341 -11.38 -5.73 -5.50
CA VAL A 341 -11.83 -7.10 -5.32
C VAL A 341 -12.99 -7.11 -4.33
N LEU A 342 -14.16 -7.58 -4.76
CA LEU A 342 -15.30 -7.83 -3.88
C LEU A 342 -15.04 -9.10 -3.07
N MET A 343 -15.17 -8.93 -1.76
CA MET A 343 -14.92 -9.98 -0.76
C MET A 343 -16.22 -10.63 -0.28
N ASP A 344 -17.38 -10.05 -0.63
CA ASP A 344 -18.73 -10.49 -0.29
C ASP A 344 -19.41 -11.33 -1.39
N THR A 345 -18.63 -11.90 -2.32
CA THR A 345 -19.13 -12.81 -3.38
C THR A 345 -18.34 -14.11 -3.37
N THR A 346 -18.98 -15.23 -3.74
CA THR A 346 -18.29 -16.48 -4.06
C THR A 346 -18.70 -16.99 -5.45
N PRO A 347 -17.75 -17.15 -6.39
CA PRO A 347 -16.34 -16.78 -6.23
C PRO A 347 -16.15 -15.26 -6.07
N LYS A 348 -14.98 -14.84 -5.59
CA LYS A 348 -14.66 -13.41 -5.45
C LYS A 348 -14.77 -12.71 -6.80
N THR A 349 -15.22 -11.46 -6.78
CA THR A 349 -15.38 -10.65 -7.99
C THR A 349 -14.23 -9.66 -8.13
N ILE A 350 -13.58 -9.66 -9.28
CA ILE A 350 -12.63 -8.62 -9.68
C ILE A 350 -13.39 -7.49 -10.36
N ILE A 351 -13.04 -6.25 -10.00
CA ILE A 351 -13.53 -5.04 -10.65
C ILE A 351 -12.36 -4.32 -11.32
N GLU A 352 -12.56 -3.95 -12.57
CA GLU A 352 -11.69 -3.06 -13.35
C GLU A 352 -12.42 -1.77 -13.74
N VAL A 353 -11.73 -0.65 -13.64
CA VAL A 353 -12.22 0.69 -13.99
C VAL A 353 -11.46 1.19 -15.23
N ALA A 354 -12.04 0.96 -16.39
CA ALA A 354 -11.47 1.24 -17.70
C ALA A 354 -11.75 2.68 -18.16
N GLY A 355 -11.09 3.66 -17.55
CA GLY A 355 -11.27 5.08 -17.91
C GLY A 355 -10.66 5.51 -19.25
N TYR A 356 -9.90 4.64 -19.92
CA TYR A 356 -9.22 4.91 -21.19
C TYR A 356 -9.71 4.00 -22.30
N GLN A 357 -9.76 4.52 -23.52
CA GLN A 357 -10.33 3.82 -24.68
C GLN A 357 -9.30 3.37 -25.73
N ASP A 358 -8.01 3.54 -25.51
CA ASP A 358 -7.00 3.15 -26.49
C ASP A 358 -6.97 1.63 -26.74
N ALA A 359 -6.61 1.23 -27.96
CA ALA A 359 -6.71 -0.15 -28.40
C ALA A 359 -5.76 -1.09 -27.65
N GLU A 360 -4.56 -0.61 -27.29
CA GLU A 360 -3.55 -1.40 -26.56
C GLU A 360 -4.01 -1.66 -25.12
N TYR A 361 -4.60 -0.66 -24.46
CA TYR A 361 -5.18 -0.75 -23.13
C TYR A 361 -6.36 -1.72 -23.11
N ARG A 362 -7.27 -1.64 -24.10
CA ARG A 362 -8.37 -2.60 -24.22
C ARG A 362 -7.88 -4.03 -24.44
N GLN A 363 -6.82 -4.22 -25.23
CA GLN A 363 -6.21 -5.54 -25.41
C GLN A 363 -5.68 -6.08 -24.08
N LYS A 364 -4.88 -5.29 -23.34
CA LYS A 364 -4.37 -5.68 -22.01
C LYS A 364 -5.51 -6.00 -21.04
N LEU A 365 -6.60 -5.22 -21.07
CA LEU A 365 -7.76 -5.46 -20.23
C LEU A 365 -8.49 -6.76 -20.59
N ALA A 366 -8.62 -7.08 -21.87
CA ALA A 366 -9.19 -8.35 -22.34
C ALA A 366 -8.33 -9.55 -21.89
N GLU A 367 -7.00 -9.46 -22.02
CA GLU A 367 -6.06 -10.47 -21.53
C GLU A 367 -6.16 -10.65 -20.01
N LYS A 368 -6.33 -9.55 -19.25
CA LYS A 368 -6.58 -9.59 -17.80
C LYS A 368 -7.89 -10.32 -17.50
N ARG A 369 -8.97 -9.96 -18.20
CA ARG A 369 -10.29 -10.58 -18.06
C ARG A 369 -10.24 -12.10 -18.24
N GLU A 370 -9.64 -12.58 -19.32
CA GLU A 370 -9.51 -14.02 -19.61
C GLU A 370 -8.79 -14.73 -18.45
N LYS A 371 -7.64 -14.18 -18.02
CA LYS A 371 -6.86 -14.69 -16.89
C LYS A 371 -7.62 -14.69 -15.55
N TYR A 372 -8.56 -13.77 -15.33
CA TYR A 372 -9.41 -13.77 -14.13
C TYR A 372 -10.44 -14.90 -14.21
N LEU A 373 -11.09 -15.06 -15.36
CA LEU A 373 -12.14 -16.06 -15.58
C LEU A 373 -11.58 -17.49 -15.55
N GLU A 374 -10.45 -17.76 -16.20
CA GLU A 374 -9.75 -19.06 -16.16
C GLU A 374 -9.47 -19.53 -14.73
N ARG A 375 -9.26 -18.58 -13.82
CA ARG A 375 -8.92 -18.83 -12.41
C ARG A 375 -10.15 -18.84 -11.49
N GLY A 376 -11.34 -18.79 -12.09
CA GLY A 376 -12.61 -18.92 -11.40
C GLY A 376 -13.07 -17.67 -10.67
N TYR A 377 -12.54 -16.49 -10.99
CA TYR A 377 -13.08 -15.23 -10.46
C TYR A 377 -14.31 -14.80 -11.26
N GLN A 378 -15.23 -14.08 -10.60
CA GLN A 378 -16.19 -13.24 -11.33
C GLN A 378 -15.48 -11.97 -11.79
N TYR A 379 -15.96 -11.36 -12.87
CA TYR A 379 -15.36 -10.17 -13.46
C TYR A 379 -16.43 -9.12 -13.74
N VAL A 380 -16.17 -7.89 -13.32
CA VAL A 380 -16.98 -6.71 -13.59
C VAL A 380 -16.05 -5.62 -14.13
N GLU A 381 -16.48 -4.97 -15.20
CA GLU A 381 -15.76 -3.86 -15.81
C GLU A 381 -16.69 -2.66 -15.92
N TRP A 382 -16.16 -1.48 -15.64
CA TRP A 382 -16.85 -0.22 -15.86
C TRP A 382 -15.96 0.75 -16.62
N ASP A 383 -16.48 1.30 -17.70
CA ASP A 383 -15.71 2.06 -18.70
C ASP A 383 -15.75 3.58 -18.49
N GLY A 384 -16.37 4.05 -17.42
CA GLY A 384 -16.55 5.47 -17.11
C GLY A 384 -17.53 6.22 -18.03
N ASN A 385 -17.97 5.65 -19.16
CA ASN A 385 -18.84 6.33 -20.12
C ASN A 385 -20.32 6.14 -19.78
N SER A 386 -20.64 4.97 -19.24
CA SER A 386 -21.97 4.68 -18.70
C SER A 386 -22.11 5.20 -17.27
N SER A 387 -23.31 5.68 -16.92
CA SER A 387 -23.61 6.02 -15.52
C SER A 387 -23.35 4.80 -14.63
N ILE A 388 -22.58 5.00 -13.55
CA ILE A 388 -22.20 3.92 -12.64
C ILE A 388 -23.39 3.23 -11.98
N GLU A 389 -24.53 3.94 -11.84
CA GLU A 389 -25.77 3.38 -11.29
C GLU A 389 -26.40 2.28 -12.18
N LYS A 390 -25.98 2.17 -13.44
CA LYS A 390 -26.38 1.08 -14.34
C LYS A 390 -25.50 -0.16 -14.20
N LEU A 391 -24.37 -0.07 -13.48
CA LEU A 391 -23.45 -1.17 -13.28
C LEU A 391 -24.08 -2.24 -12.41
N THR A 392 -24.30 -3.43 -12.97
CA THR A 392 -24.84 -4.56 -12.21
C THR A 392 -23.71 -5.27 -11.48
N LEU A 393 -23.76 -5.26 -10.15
CA LEU A 393 -22.83 -6.03 -9.33
C LEU A 393 -23.40 -7.41 -9.00
N PRO A 394 -22.57 -8.45 -8.84
CA PRO A 394 -23.03 -9.76 -8.38
C PRO A 394 -23.69 -9.69 -6.98
N PRO A 395 -24.65 -10.59 -6.67
CA PRO A 395 -25.32 -10.60 -5.38
C PRO A 395 -24.34 -10.88 -4.23
N LYS A 396 -24.62 -10.30 -3.06
CA LYS A 396 -23.89 -10.58 -1.82
C LYS A 396 -24.21 -11.99 -1.34
N GLN A 397 -23.28 -12.61 -0.64
CA GLN A 397 -23.48 -13.89 0.05
C GLN A 397 -23.76 -13.74 1.53
#